data_AF-A0ABD3I5Q1-F1
#
_entry.id   AF-A0ABD3I5Q1-F1
#
_cell.length_a   1.000
_cell.length_b   1.000
_cell.length_c   1.000
_cell.angle_alpha   90.00
_cell.angle_beta   90.00
_cell.angle_gamma   90.00
#
_symmetry.space_group_name_H-M   'P 1'
#
loop_
_entity.id
_entity.type
_entity.pdbx_description
1 polymer ?
#
loop_
_entity_poly.entity_id
_entity_poly.type
_entity_poly.pdbx_seq_one_letter_code
_entity_poly.pdbx_strand_id
1 'polypeptide(L)'
;MEAGGQSRSAAMQQSMEEVVASVQRALALLHQLHSSVSNFSLSSQLLLLERLNGVLKELTVLQSTSQNLNVPIPLEVVRFIDEGRNPDEFTKDLLNHCTLRNQFTKGKVDSFKNLRRHMLEELEDTFPEETEAYRAIRTQAAAENRRAMQAPGMLSNGDVKVKTEH
;
A
#
# COMPACT_ATOMS: atom_id res chain seq x y z
N MET A 1 21.59 -11.82 -9.70
CA MET A 1 20.79 -12.19 -8.51
C MET A 1 19.32 -11.73 -8.64
N GLU A 2 18.81 -11.48 -9.86
CA GLU A 2 17.47 -10.93 -10.10
C GLU A 2 16.38 -11.98 -10.43
N ALA A 3 16.77 -13.24 -10.66
CA ALA A 3 15.84 -14.31 -11.08
C ALA A 3 14.84 -14.73 -9.99
N GLY A 4 15.14 -14.48 -8.70
CA GLY A 4 14.26 -14.87 -7.58
C GLY A 4 13.04 -13.97 -7.38
N GLY A 5 13.12 -12.69 -7.78
CA GLY A 5 12.04 -11.72 -7.59
C GLY A 5 10.89 -11.89 -8.59
N GLN A 6 11.22 -12.21 -9.85
CA GLN A 6 10.22 -12.39 -10.92
C GLN A 6 9.40 -13.68 -10.73
N SER A 7 10.03 -14.77 -10.29
CA SER A 7 9.36 -16.06 -10.06
C SER A 7 8.33 -15.98 -8.91
N ARG A 8 8.65 -15.25 -7.84
CA ARG A 8 7.75 -15.05 -6.70
C ARG A 8 6.53 -14.18 -7.04
N SER A 9 6.73 -13.15 -7.87
CA SER A 9 5.63 -12.29 -8.34
C SER A 9 4.66 -13.06 -9.22
N ALA A 10 5.16 -13.89 -10.14
CA ALA A 10 4.34 -14.71 -11.03
C ALA A 10 3.53 -15.76 -10.25
N ALA A 11 4.15 -16.43 -9.27
CA ALA A 11 3.46 -17.40 -8.43
C ALA A 11 2.30 -16.76 -7.63
N MET A 12 2.51 -15.56 -7.09
CA MET A 12 1.46 -14.85 -6.36
C MET A 12 0.31 -14.41 -7.27
N GLN A 13 0.61 -13.96 -8.50
CA GLN A 13 -0.40 -13.63 -9.50
C GLN A 13 -1.25 -14.85 -9.87
N GLN A 14 -0.62 -16.00 -10.08
CA GLN A 14 -1.31 -17.25 -10.37
C GLN A 14 -2.22 -17.68 -9.20
N SER A 15 -1.74 -17.64 -7.95
CA SER A 15 -2.57 -17.95 -6.79
C SER A 15 -3.76 -16.99 -6.66
N MET A 16 -3.61 -15.71 -7.03
CA MET A 16 -4.70 -14.75 -7.00
C MET A 16 -5.75 -15.05 -8.07
N GLU A 17 -5.32 -15.44 -9.28
CA GLU A 17 -6.21 -15.86 -10.35
C GLU A 17 -6.99 -17.13 -9.99
N GLU A 18 -6.34 -18.10 -9.33
CA GLU A 18 -6.99 -19.31 -8.82
C GLU A 18 -8.08 -19.01 -7.79
N VAL A 19 -7.82 -18.06 -6.87
CA VAL A 19 -8.82 -17.60 -5.89
C VAL A 19 -9.98 -16.91 -6.59
N VAL A 20 -9.73 -16.00 -7.54
CA VAL A 20 -10.78 -15.32 -8.31
C VAL A 20 -11.65 -16.34 -9.06
N ALA A 21 -11.04 -17.32 -9.71
CA ALA A 21 -11.76 -18.38 -10.40
C ALA A 21 -12.61 -19.22 -9.43
N SER A 22 -12.10 -19.50 -8.21
CA SER A 22 -12.84 -20.22 -7.17
C SER A 22 -14.04 -19.42 -6.66
N VAL A 23 -13.89 -18.11 -6.43
CA VAL A 23 -15.00 -17.21 -6.06
C VAL A 23 -16.09 -17.21 -7.14
N GLN A 24 -15.71 -17.12 -8.43
CA GLN A 24 -16.66 -17.15 -9.54
C GLN A 24 -17.42 -18.49 -9.61
N ARG A 25 -16.73 -19.62 -9.42
CA ARG A 25 -17.38 -20.94 -9.36
C ARG A 25 -18.36 -21.06 -8.19
N ALA A 26 -17.96 -20.59 -7.00
CA ALA A 26 -18.84 -20.58 -5.83
C ALA A 26 -20.10 -19.74 -6.05
N LEU A 27 -19.98 -18.55 -6.64
CA LEU A 27 -21.11 -17.70 -7.01
C LEU A 27 -22.03 -18.38 -8.04
N ALA A 28 -21.46 -19.04 -9.05
CA ALA A 28 -22.24 -19.78 -10.04
C ALA A 28 -23.03 -20.95 -9.42
N LEU A 29 -22.41 -21.71 -8.52
CA LEU A 29 -23.07 -22.81 -7.80
C LEU A 29 -24.15 -22.29 -6.85
N LEU A 30 -23.93 -21.17 -6.16
CA LEU A 30 -24.94 -20.52 -5.33
C LEU A 30 -26.15 -20.08 -6.16
N HIS A 31 -25.93 -19.51 -7.35
CA HIS A 31 -27.00 -19.14 -8.27
C HIS A 31 -27.79 -20.36 -8.78
N GLN A 32 -27.09 -21.45 -9.12
CA GLN A 32 -27.73 -22.72 -9.51
C GLN A 32 -28.54 -23.33 -8.37
N LEU A 33 -28.01 -23.28 -7.14
CA LEU A 33 -28.70 -23.73 -5.94
C LEU A 33 -29.97 -22.90 -5.70
N HIS A 34 -29.86 -21.57 -5.74
CA HIS A 34 -31.01 -20.67 -5.65
C HIS A 34 -32.09 -21.03 -6.68
N SER A 35 -31.71 -21.16 -7.96
CA SER A 35 -32.64 -21.52 -9.04
C SER A 35 -33.33 -22.87 -8.81
N SER A 36 -32.59 -23.85 -8.27
CA SER A 36 -33.12 -25.18 -7.94
C SER A 36 -34.09 -25.16 -6.76
N VAL A 37 -33.85 -24.27 -5.79
CA VAL A 37 -34.74 -24.05 -4.63
C VAL A 37 -36.00 -23.29 -5.06
N SER A 38 -35.88 -22.25 -5.90
CA SER A 38 -37.03 -21.48 -6.39
C SER A 38 -37.99 -22.32 -7.23
N ASN A 39 -37.47 -23.27 -8.01
CA ASN A 39 -38.25 -24.16 -8.89
C ASN A 39 -38.33 -25.59 -8.34
N PHE A 40 -38.38 -25.74 -7.02
CA PHE A 40 -38.31 -27.05 -6.39
C PHE A 40 -39.49 -27.95 -6.79
N SER A 41 -39.16 -29.20 -7.12
CA SER A 41 -40.10 -30.30 -7.29
C SER A 41 -39.59 -31.55 -6.57
N LEU A 42 -40.48 -32.50 -6.27
CA LEU A 42 -40.08 -33.75 -5.61
C LEU A 42 -39.06 -34.54 -6.45
N SER A 43 -39.16 -34.47 -7.78
CA SER A 43 -38.23 -35.09 -8.72
C SER A 43 -36.84 -34.45 -8.72
N SER A 44 -36.70 -33.18 -8.29
CA SER A 44 -35.43 -32.47 -8.24
C SER A 44 -34.70 -32.55 -6.89
N GLN A 45 -35.21 -33.34 -5.93
CA GLN A 45 -34.63 -33.45 -4.59
C GLN A 45 -33.17 -33.93 -4.60
N LEU A 46 -32.85 -34.96 -5.39
CA LEU A 46 -31.48 -35.48 -5.47
C LEU A 46 -30.51 -34.45 -6.08
N LEU A 47 -30.95 -33.76 -7.13
CA LEU A 47 -30.19 -32.70 -7.78
C LEU A 47 -29.92 -31.53 -6.82
N LEU A 48 -30.89 -31.16 -5.97
CA LEU A 48 -30.70 -30.12 -4.96
C LEU A 48 -29.59 -30.47 -3.96
N LEU A 49 -29.57 -31.72 -3.48
CA LEU A 49 -28.54 -32.21 -2.56
C LEU A 49 -27.16 -32.22 -3.23
N GLU A 50 -27.08 -32.60 -4.51
CA GLU A 50 -25.85 -32.53 -5.28
C GLU A 50 -25.32 -31.09 -5.38
N ARG A 51 -26.20 -30.13 -5.70
CA ARG A 51 -25.82 -28.69 -5.79
C ARG A 51 -25.35 -28.14 -4.45
N LEU A 52 -26.03 -28.50 -3.35
CA LEU A 52 -25.64 -28.10 -1.99
C LEU A 52 -24.23 -28.61 -1.65
N ASN A 53 -23.98 -29.91 -1.88
CA ASN A 53 -22.67 -30.50 -1.66
C ASN A 53 -21.60 -29.88 -2.58
N GLY A 54 -21.97 -29.50 -3.80
CA GLY A 54 -21.12 -28.75 -4.72
C GLY A 54 -20.69 -27.40 -4.14
N VAL A 55 -21.63 -26.61 -3.59
CA VAL A 55 -21.31 -25.33 -2.94
C VAL A 55 -20.36 -25.54 -1.76
N LEU A 56 -20.64 -26.51 -0.88
CA LEU A 56 -19.79 -26.81 0.27
C LEU A 56 -18.36 -27.21 -0.16
N LYS A 57 -18.25 -28.02 -1.22
CA LYS A 57 -16.96 -28.44 -1.77
C LYS A 57 -16.17 -27.24 -2.30
N GLU A 58 -16.77 -26.37 -3.12
CA GLU A 58 -16.06 -25.19 -3.63
C GLU A 58 -15.70 -24.19 -2.53
N LEU A 59 -16.53 -24.01 -1.49
CA LEU A 59 -16.18 -23.17 -0.35
C LEU A 59 -14.96 -23.72 0.42
N THR A 60 -14.85 -25.04 0.54
CA THR A 60 -13.69 -25.69 1.16
C THR A 60 -12.42 -25.49 0.34
N VAL A 61 -12.54 -25.57 -1.00
CA VAL A 61 -11.43 -25.26 -1.92
C VAL A 61 -11.06 -23.79 -1.84
N LEU A 62 -12.02 -22.87 -1.82
CA LEU A 62 -11.75 -21.43 -1.68
C LEU A 62 -10.99 -21.12 -0.39
N GLN A 63 -11.40 -21.71 0.74
CA GLN A 63 -10.72 -21.53 2.01
C GLN A 63 -9.27 -22.03 1.96
N SER A 64 -9.01 -23.21 1.38
CA SER A 64 -7.65 -23.76 1.29
C SER A 64 -6.77 -22.98 0.31
N THR A 65 -7.30 -22.56 -0.84
CA THR A 65 -6.55 -21.73 -1.80
C THR A 65 -6.23 -20.35 -1.22
N SER A 66 -7.14 -19.76 -0.44
CA SER A 66 -6.93 -18.44 0.19
C SER A 66 -5.81 -18.42 1.23
N GLN A 67 -5.52 -19.55 1.90
CA GLN A 67 -4.43 -19.63 2.89
C GLN A 67 -3.04 -19.40 2.28
N ASN A 68 -2.91 -19.62 0.97
CA ASN A 68 -1.66 -19.41 0.26
C ASN A 68 -1.43 -17.93 -0.11
N LEU A 69 -2.44 -17.06 0.04
CA LEU A 69 -2.34 -15.63 -0.23
C LEU A 69 -2.10 -14.86 1.08
N ASN A 70 -0.90 -14.31 1.22
CA ASN A 70 -0.57 -13.42 2.33
C ASN A 70 -0.37 -11.99 1.81
N VAL A 71 -1.49 -11.29 1.58
CA VAL A 71 -1.52 -9.88 1.16
C VAL A 71 -2.13 -9.05 2.29
N PRO A 72 -1.40 -8.08 2.87
CA PRO A 72 -1.97 -7.20 3.88
C PRO A 72 -2.95 -6.23 3.22
N ILE A 73 -4.19 -6.21 3.71
CA ILE A 73 -5.25 -5.32 3.21
C ILE A 73 -5.52 -4.26 4.30
N PRO A 74 -5.43 -2.96 4.00
CA PRO A 74 -5.80 -1.90 4.94
C PRO A 74 -7.27 -2.02 5.35
N LEU A 75 -7.55 -1.81 6.64
CA LEU A 75 -8.92 -1.93 7.17
C LEU A 75 -9.87 -0.90 6.52
N GLU A 76 -9.34 0.25 6.12
CA GLU A 76 -10.09 1.28 5.41
C GLU A 76 -10.65 0.76 4.09
N VAL A 77 -9.89 -0.07 3.35
CA VAL A 77 -10.36 -0.67 2.10
C VAL A 77 -11.51 -1.64 2.38
N VAL A 78 -11.43 -2.43 3.45
CA VAL A 78 -12.52 -3.32 3.88
C VAL A 78 -13.79 -2.53 4.20
N ARG A 79 -13.66 -1.40 4.89
CA ARG A 79 -14.81 -0.53 5.19
C ARG A 79 -15.48 0.02 3.92
N PHE A 80 -14.70 0.39 2.90
CA PHE A 80 -15.28 0.82 1.61
C PHE A 80 -16.11 -0.28 0.98
N ILE A 81 -15.66 -1.54 1.05
CA ILE A 81 -16.42 -2.70 0.55
C ILE A 81 -17.72 -2.88 1.33
N ASP A 82 -17.67 -2.83 2.67
CA ASP A 82 -18.86 -2.97 3.53
C ASP A 82 -19.90 -1.87 3.29
N GLU A 83 -19.45 -0.65 3.00
CA GLU A 83 -20.31 0.49 2.64
C GLU A 83 -20.83 0.44 1.19
N GLY A 84 -20.41 -0.55 0.39
CA GLY A 84 -20.77 -0.66 -1.03
C GLY A 84 -20.10 0.39 -1.93
N ARG A 85 -19.01 1.01 -1.46
CA ARG A 85 -18.20 1.98 -2.20
C ARG A 85 -17.11 1.29 -3.00
N ASN A 86 -16.58 1.99 -4.01
CA ASN A 86 -15.46 1.47 -4.79
C ASN A 86 -14.15 1.55 -3.96
N PRO A 87 -13.45 0.43 -3.68
CA PRO A 87 -12.19 0.44 -2.95
C PRO A 87 -11.07 1.24 -3.65
N ASP A 88 -11.14 1.45 -4.97
CA ASP A 88 -10.17 2.27 -5.70
C ASP A 88 -10.21 3.75 -5.31
N GLU A 89 -11.34 4.22 -4.76
CA GLU A 89 -11.44 5.58 -4.22
C GLU A 89 -10.47 5.79 -3.06
N PHE A 90 -10.26 4.78 -2.20
CA PHE A 90 -9.27 4.86 -1.14
C PHE A 90 -7.86 5.07 -1.71
N THR A 91 -7.49 4.28 -2.73
CA THR A 91 -6.19 4.40 -3.41
C THR A 91 -6.02 5.79 -4.04
N LYS A 92 -7.07 6.29 -4.70
CA LYS A 92 -7.09 7.64 -5.28
C LYS A 92 -6.91 8.72 -4.21
N ASP A 93 -7.65 8.64 -3.12
CA ASP A 93 -7.59 9.62 -2.03
C ASP A 93 -6.23 9.62 -1.35
N LEU A 94 -5.64 8.44 -1.12
CA LEU A 94 -4.30 8.29 -0.59
C LEU A 94 -3.25 8.94 -1.51
N LEU A 95 -3.34 8.71 -2.82
CA LEU A 95 -2.44 9.31 -3.79
C LEU A 95 -2.58 10.84 -3.80
N ASN A 96 -3.81 11.35 -3.77
CA ASN A 96 -4.09 12.78 -3.71
C ASN A 96 -3.55 13.41 -2.43
N HIS A 97 -3.75 12.77 -1.29
CA HIS A 97 -3.19 13.19 0.00
C HIS A 97 -1.66 13.23 -0.03
N CYS A 98 -1.02 12.21 -0.61
CA CYS A 98 0.44 12.18 -0.78
C CYS A 98 0.92 13.34 -1.65
N THR A 99 0.29 13.59 -2.79
CA THR A 99 0.63 14.70 -3.68
C THR A 99 0.45 16.05 -2.99
N LEU A 100 -0.69 16.26 -2.33
CA LEU A 100 -0.98 17.51 -1.63
C LEU A 100 0.00 17.75 -0.48
N ARG A 101 0.29 16.71 0.32
CA ARG A 101 1.25 16.81 1.42
C ARG A 101 2.67 17.08 0.93
N ASN A 102 3.06 16.49 -0.20
CA ASN A 102 4.35 16.75 -0.84
C ASN A 102 4.44 18.21 -1.32
N GLN A 103 3.42 18.72 -2.02
CA GLN A 103 3.38 20.12 -2.46
C GLN A 103 3.40 21.09 -1.27
N PHE A 104 2.62 20.82 -0.22
CA PHE A 104 2.61 21.64 0.98
C PHE A 104 3.98 21.68 1.67
N THR A 105 4.65 20.52 1.78
CA THR A 105 5.99 20.42 2.36
C THR A 105 7.01 21.17 1.51
N LYS A 106 6.94 21.03 0.18
CA LYS A 106 7.77 21.79 -0.75
C LYS A 106 7.55 23.31 -0.59
N GLY A 107 6.30 23.76 -0.53
CA GLY A 107 5.96 25.17 -0.34
C GLY A 107 6.50 25.74 0.98
N LYS A 108 6.45 24.96 2.08
CA LYS A 108 7.10 25.33 3.35
C LYS A 108 8.61 25.47 3.19
N VAL A 109 9.26 24.47 2.61
CA VAL A 109 10.71 24.50 2.37
C VAL A 109 11.12 25.70 1.52
N ASP A 110 10.36 25.98 0.45
CA ASP A 110 10.65 27.10 -0.44
C ASP A 110 10.39 28.45 0.24
N SER A 111 9.39 28.56 1.11
CA SER A 111 9.15 29.75 1.95
C SER A 111 10.32 30.01 2.90
N PHE A 112 10.82 28.97 3.58
CA PHE A 112 12.00 29.10 4.45
C PHE A 112 13.27 29.46 3.66
N LYS A 113 13.45 28.89 2.46
CA LYS A 113 14.56 29.28 1.58
C LYS A 113 14.48 30.74 1.17
N ASN A 114 13.30 31.24 0.83
CA ASN A 114 13.07 32.62 0.45
C ASN A 114 13.31 33.58 1.62
N LEU A 115 12.79 33.27 2.81
CA LEU A 115 13.05 34.04 4.02
C LEU A 115 14.55 34.14 4.29
N ARG A 116 15.25 33.00 4.27
CA ARG A 116 16.70 32.97 4.47
C ARG A 116 17.45 33.80 3.42
N ARG A 117 17.01 33.76 2.16
CA ARG A 117 17.61 34.55 1.09
C ARG A 117 17.47 36.04 1.38
N HIS A 118 16.26 36.52 1.67
CA HIS A 118 16.04 37.94 1.98
C HIS A 118 16.84 38.39 3.20
N MET A 119 16.87 37.58 4.28
CA MET A 119 17.67 37.93 5.45
C MET A 119 19.17 38.06 5.14
N LEU A 120 19.71 37.19 4.26
CA LEU A 120 21.11 37.27 3.85
C LEU A 120 21.40 38.46 2.93
N GLU A 121 20.45 38.84 2.07
CA GLU A 121 20.57 40.03 1.21
C GLU A 121 20.66 41.31 2.05
N GLU A 122 19.79 41.46 3.07
CA GLU A 122 19.82 42.62 3.98
C GLU A 122 21.07 42.64 4.89
N LEU A 123 21.52 41.47 5.34
CA LEU A 123 22.74 41.34 6.14
C LEU A 123 24.00 41.66 5.33
N GLU A 124 24.02 41.35 4.03
CA GLU A 124 25.16 41.64 3.16
C GLU A 124 25.34 43.15 2.95
N ASP A 125 24.24 43.90 2.85
CA ASP A 125 24.25 45.36 2.74
C ASP A 125 24.68 46.04 4.06
N THR A 126 24.25 45.48 5.21
CA THR A 126 24.50 46.10 6.53
C THR A 126 25.84 45.65 7.16
N PHE A 127 26.25 44.39 6.96
CA PHE A 127 27.36 43.70 7.63
C PHE A 127 28.07 42.73 6.66
N PRO A 128 28.87 43.24 5.71
CA PRO A 128 29.44 42.42 4.63
C PRO A 128 30.48 41.40 5.13
N GLU A 129 31.32 41.77 6.09
CA GLU A 129 32.43 40.94 6.58
C GLU A 129 31.90 39.73 7.39
N GLU A 130 30.90 39.97 8.24
CA GLU A 130 30.22 38.94 9.03
C GLU A 130 29.39 38.00 8.15
N THR A 131 28.78 38.53 7.08
CA THR A 131 28.02 37.73 6.12
C THR A 131 28.93 36.76 5.35
N GLU A 132 30.13 37.20 4.98
CA GLU A 132 31.12 36.33 4.33
C GLU A 132 31.62 35.23 5.28
N ALA A 133 31.90 35.56 6.55
CA ALA A 133 32.23 34.58 7.58
C ALA A 133 31.12 33.53 7.78
N TYR A 134 29.85 33.96 7.82
CA TYR A 134 28.70 33.05 7.91
C TYR A 134 28.60 32.13 6.69
N ARG A 135 28.82 32.64 5.46
CA ARG A 135 28.80 31.83 4.23
C ARG A 135 29.90 30.75 4.24
N ALA A 136 31.09 31.06 4.76
CA ALA A 136 32.18 30.11 4.92
C ALA A 136 31.81 28.97 5.88
N ILE A 137 31.31 29.30 7.08
CA ILE A 137 30.86 28.32 8.09
C ILE A 137 29.77 27.41 7.51
N ARG A 138 28.78 27.99 6.82
CA ARG A 138 27.69 27.21 6.21
C ARG A 138 28.18 26.24 5.15
N THR A 139 29.15 26.66 4.33
CA THR A 139 29.71 25.82 3.26
C THR A 139 30.47 24.64 3.84
N GLN A 140 31.24 24.88 4.90
CA GLN A 140 31.92 23.83 5.67
C GLN A 140 30.92 22.85 6.29
N ALA A 141 29.91 23.35 7.02
CA ALA A 141 28.87 22.51 7.62
C ALA A 141 28.09 21.68 6.58
N ALA A 142 27.80 22.24 5.40
CA ALA A 142 27.14 21.52 4.31
C ALA A 142 28.05 20.45 3.65
N ALA A 143 29.37 20.65 3.65
CA ALA A 143 30.33 19.66 3.18
C ALA A 143 30.48 18.51 4.20
N GLU A 144 30.53 18.82 5.50
CA GLU A 144 30.57 17.86 6.59
C GLU A 144 29.31 16.98 6.61
N ASN A 145 28.12 17.59 6.48
CA ASN A 145 26.86 16.84 6.43
C ASN A 145 26.76 15.94 5.18
N ARG A 146 27.28 16.38 4.03
CA ARG A 146 27.35 15.55 2.81
C ARG A 146 28.31 14.37 2.98
N ARG A 147 29.45 14.56 3.64
CA ARG A 147 30.39 13.47 3.96
C ARG A 147 29.77 12.46 4.94
N ALA A 148 29.04 12.94 5.94
CA ALA A 148 28.32 12.07 6.89
C ALA A 148 27.24 11.24 6.20
N MET A 149 26.49 11.82 5.24
CA MET A 149 25.50 11.08 4.44
C MET A 149 26.11 10.06 3.46
N GLN A 150 27.37 10.24 3.06
CA GLN A 150 28.10 9.33 2.15
C GLN A 150 28.92 8.28 2.89
N ALA A 151 29.02 8.36 4.22
CA ALA A 151 29.64 7.32 5.03
C ALA A 151 28.78 6.04 4.95
N PRO A 152 29.36 4.85 4.71
CA PRO A 152 28.61 3.62 4.58
C PRO A 152 28.03 3.24 5.95
N GLY A 153 26.73 3.50 6.16
CA GLY A 153 26.05 3.10 7.41
C GLY A 153 24.63 3.57 7.69
N MET A 154 24.02 4.48 6.91
CA MET A 154 22.72 5.07 7.30
C MET A 154 21.65 5.07 6.20
N LEU A 155 21.38 3.92 5.60
CA LEU A 155 20.06 3.65 5.02
C LEU A 155 19.59 2.26 5.45
N SER A 156 19.22 2.13 6.72
CA SER A 156 18.27 1.10 7.17
C SER A 156 16.95 1.78 7.51
N ASN A 157 16.17 2.11 6.48
CA ASN A 157 14.73 2.35 6.66
C ASN A 157 14.06 0.98 6.50
N GLY A 158 13.74 0.30 7.60
CA GLY A 158 13.04 -0.98 7.46
C GLY A 158 12.67 -1.78 8.71
N ASP A 159 13.32 -1.63 9.86
CA ASP A 159 13.03 -2.50 11.01
C ASP A 159 12.69 -1.71 12.28
N VAL A 160 11.41 -1.35 12.45
CA VAL A 160 10.86 -1.14 13.80
C VAL A 160 10.72 -2.52 14.45
N LYS A 161 11.79 -2.97 15.10
CA LYS A 161 11.74 -4.11 16.01
C LYS A 161 11.00 -3.66 17.28
N VAL A 162 9.70 -3.92 17.34
CA VAL A 162 8.90 -3.77 18.56
C VAL A 162 9.46 -4.75 19.59
N LYS A 163 10.05 -4.22 20.66
CA LYS A 163 10.43 -5.00 21.85
C LYS A 163 9.15 -5.45 22.54
N THR A 164 8.87 -6.75 22.52
CA THR A 164 7.98 -7.40 23.49
C THR A 164 8.73 -7.50 24.81
N GLU A 165 8.23 -6.85 25.85
CA GLU A 165 8.62 -7.15 27.23
C GLU A 165 7.78 -8.30 27.78
N HIS A 166 8.42 -9.11 28.62
CA HIS A 166 7.91 -10.33 29.26
C HIS A 166 6.85 -10.05 30.33
#